data_AF-A0A151AXB6-F1
#
_entry.id   AF-A0A151AXB6-F1
#
_cell.length_a   1.000
_cell.length_b   1.000
_cell.length_c   1.000
_cell.angle_alpha   90.00
_cell.angle_beta   90.00
_cell.angle_gamma   90.00
#
_symmetry.space_group_name_H-M   'P 1'
#
loop_
_entity.id
_entity.type
_entity.pdbx_description
1 polymer ?
#
loop_
_entity_poly.entity_id
_entity_poly.type
_entity_poly.pdbx_seq_one_letter_code
_entity_poly.pdbx_strand_id
1 'polypeptide(L)' 'MLNEVSIDRVYLACGATDLRKSIDGLAVLVKEGFELDPFTSCLFVFCNRKRK' A
#
# COMPACT_ATOMS: atom_id res chain seq x y z
N MET A 1 -16.71 4.78 5.33
CA MET A 1 -17.17 5.16 3.98
C MET A 1 -15.96 5.64 3.20
N LEU A 2 -15.74 5.13 2.00
CA LEU A 2 -14.82 5.75 1.07
C LEU A 2 -15.62 6.86 0.38
N ASN A 3 -15.18 8.12 0.53
CA ASN A 3 -15.72 9.21 -0.28
C ASN A 3 -15.32 8.96 -1.74
N GLU A 4 -16.05 9.52 -2.70
CA GLU A 4 -15.57 9.58 -4.08
C GLU A 4 -14.31 10.45 -4.11
N VAL A 5 -13.15 9.80 -4.08
CA VAL A 5 -11.84 10.41 -4.23
C VAL A 5 -11.36 10.09 -5.63
N SER A 6 -10.90 11.10 -6.37
CA SER A 6 -10.21 10.87 -7.65
C SER A 6 -8.90 10.13 -7.35
N ILE A 7 -8.85 8.85 -7.72
CA ILE A 7 -7.66 8.02 -7.61
C ILE A 7 -6.93 8.05 -8.94
N ASP A 8 -5.68 8.52 -8.94
CA ASP A 8 -4.88 8.62 -10.15
C ASP A 8 -4.37 7.24 -10.59
N ARG A 9 -3.88 6.44 -9.63
CA ARG A 9 -3.30 5.12 -9.87
C ARG A 9 -3.53 4.15 -8.72
N VAL A 10 -3.50 2.86 -9.05
CA VAL A 10 -3.51 1.76 -8.09
C VAL A 10 -2.25 0.93 -8.26
N TYR A 11 -1.52 0.72 -7.17
CA TYR A 11 -0.31 -0.10 -7.11
C TYR A 11 -0.57 -1.36 -6.31
N LEU A 12 -0.22 -2.53 -6.87
CA LEU A 12 -0.28 -3.81 -6.18
C LEU A 12 1.14 -4.24 -5.78
N ALA A 13 1.38 -4.40 -4.48
CA ALA A 13 2.61 -5.02 -4.00
C ALA A 13 2.60 -6.52 -4.33
N CYS A 14 3.41 -6.93 -5.30
CA CYS A 14 3.53 -8.32 -5.72
C CYS A 14 4.18 -9.18 -4.62
N GLY A 15 3.45 -10.19 -4.15
CA GLY A 15 3.93 -11.10 -3.11
C GLY A 15 3.43 -10.73 -1.71
N ALA A 16 3.87 -11.49 -0.71
CA ALA A 16 3.37 -11.31 0.65
C ALA A 16 4.03 -10.12 1.36
N THR A 17 3.20 -9.22 1.88
CA THR A 17 3.60 -8.07 2.69
C THR A 17 3.33 -8.36 4.18
N ASP A 18 4.25 -7.97 5.06
CA ASP A 18 4.01 -8.01 6.50
C ASP A 18 3.06 -6.88 6.93
N LEU A 19 1.76 -7.18 6.98
CA LEU A 19 0.72 -6.22 7.36
C LEU A 19 0.75 -5.83 8.86
N ARG A 20 1.59 -6.49 9.69
CA ARG A 20 1.76 -6.12 11.10
C ARG A 20 2.50 -4.79 11.29
N LYS A 21 3.10 -4.25 10.21
CA LYS A 21 3.79 -2.95 10.18
C LYS A 21 2.84 -1.75 10.36
N SER A 22 1.52 -1.97 10.31
CA SER A 22 0.51 -0.91 10.37
C SER A 22 0.70 0.16 9.28
N ILE A 23 -0.06 1.25 9.34
CA ILE A 23 -0.07 2.27 8.29
C ILE A 23 1.29 2.95 8.12
N ASP A 24 1.96 3.34 9.21
CA ASP A 24 3.23 4.06 9.13
C ASP A 24 4.34 3.18 8.56
N GLY A 25 4.43 1.93 8.99
CA GLY A 25 5.43 1.01 8.47
C GLY A 25 5.15 0.57 7.02
N LEU A 26 3.88 0.56 6.60
CA LEU A 26 3.53 0.37 5.18
C LEU A 26 3.84 1.62 4.35
N ALA A 27 3.66 2.83 4.89
CA ALA A 27 4.05 4.08 4.22
C ALA A 27 5.57 4.17 4.01
N VAL A 28 6.35 3.74 5.01
CA VAL A 28 7.82 3.59 4.87
C VAL A 28 8.17 2.58 3.78
N LEU A 29 7.45 1.45 3.69
CA LEU A 29 7.67 0.47 2.62
C LEU A 29 7.38 1.06 1.22
N VAL A 30 6.31 1.84 1.09
CA VAL A 30 5.98 2.54 -0.17
C VAL A 30 7.10 3.51 -0.56
N LYS A 31 7.56 4.32 0.40
CA LYS A 31 8.58 5.32 0.17
C LYS A 31 9.95 4.73 -0.14
N GLU A 32 10.46 3.88 0.75
CA GLU A 32 11.83 3.41 0.70
C GLU A 32 11.98 2.10 -0.09
N GLY A 33 10.93 1.28 -0.16
CA GLY A 33 10.96 -0.02 -0.83
C GLY A 33 10.44 0.01 -2.27
N PHE A 34 9.45 0.85 -2.57
CA PHE A 34 8.91 1.00 -3.92
C PHE A 34 9.33 2.31 -4.59
N GLU A 35 10.02 3.21 -3.89
CA GLU A 35 10.44 4.52 -4.40
C GLU A 35 9.25 5.37 -4.89
N LEU A 36 8.10 5.25 -4.22
CA LEU A 36 6.87 5.98 -4.52
C LEU A 36 6.49 6.93 -3.37
N ASP A 37 5.74 7.98 -3.67
CA ASP A 37 5.24 8.88 -2.62
C ASP A 37 3.90 8.37 -2.04
N PRO A 38 3.86 7.95 -0.75
CA PRO A 38 2.64 7.44 -0.11
C PRO A 38 1.56 8.51 0.10
N PHE A 39 1.86 9.79 -0.09
CA PHE A 39 0.92 10.91 0.08
C PHE A 39 0.27 11.37 -1.23
N THR A 40 0.55 10.71 -2.34
CA THR A 40 -0.13 10.96 -3.62
C THR A 40 -1.56 10.43 -3.60
N SER A 41 -2.40 10.89 -4.56
CA SER A 41 -3.76 10.39 -4.78
C SER A 41 -3.78 8.99 -5.40
N CYS A 42 -3.00 8.06 -4.85
CA CYS A 42 -2.87 6.68 -5.29
C CYS A 42 -3.37 5.72 -4.21
N LEU A 43 -3.80 4.53 -4.64
CA LEU A 43 -4.07 3.42 -3.73
C LEU A 43 -2.91 2.42 -3.76
N PHE A 44 -2.45 2.01 -2.58
CA PHE A 44 -1.46 0.95 -2.41
C PHE A 44 -2.15 -0.29 -1.83
N VAL A 45 -2.12 -1.38 -2.58
CA VAL A 45 -2.75 -2.66 -2.24
C VAL A 45 -1.67 -3.65 -1.85
N PHE A 46 -1.84 -4.28 -0.68
CA PHE A 46 -0.88 -5.23 -0.13
C PHE A 46 -1.51 -6.60 0.04
N CYS A 47 -0.79 -7.66 -0.35
CA CYS A 47 -1.23 -9.03 -0.16
C CYS A 47 -0.74 -9.59 1.18
N ASN A 48 -1.63 -10.17 1.98
CA ASN A 48 -1.22 -10.97 3.14
C ASN A 48 -0.67 -12.33 2.69
N ARG A 49 0.10 -13.01 3.54
CA ARG A 49 0.41 -14.43 3.32
C ARG A 49 -0.89 -15.23 3.30
N LYS A 50 -1.04 -16.13 2.32
CA LYS A 50 -2.13 -17.11 2.32
C LYS A 50 -2.09 -17.87 3.65
N ARG A 51 -3.21 -17.86 4.37
CA ARG A 51 -3.43 -18.79 5.48
C ARG A 51 -3.61 -20.18 4.88
N LYS A 52 -2.89 -21.16 5.43
CA LYS A 52 -3.08 -22.57 5.10
C LYS A 52 -4.38 -23.08 5.69
#